data_AF-G2IHV4-F1
#
_entry.id   AF-G2IHV4-F1
#
_cell.length_a   1.000
_cell.length_b   1.000
_cell.length_c   1.000
_cell.angle_alpha   90.00
_cell.angle_beta   90.00
_cell.angle_gamma   90.00
#
_symmetry.space_group_name_H-M   'P 1'
#
loop_
_entity.id
_entity.type
_entity.pdbx_description
1 polymer ?
#
loop_
_entity_poly.entity_id
_entity_poly.type
_entity_poly.pdbx_seq_one_letter_code
_entity_poly.pdbx_strand_id
1 'polypeptide(L)' 'MSVDIIERGELPEKKRYELRCLHCRTKFSFLREDAQYWSSVRNEEGLKIACPVCRRDCYTDGV' A
#
# COMPACT_ATOMS: atom_id res chain seq x y z
N MET A 1 -25.10 29.26 4.84
CA MET A 1 -25.30 27.80 4.96
C MET A 1 -23.92 27.18 5.02
N SER A 2 -23.54 26.62 6.17
CA SER A 2 -22.29 25.87 6.36
C SER A 2 -22.57 24.42 5.96
N VAL A 3 -21.82 23.91 4.99
CA VAL A 3 -21.92 22.51 4.56
C VAL A 3 -20.67 21.82 5.08
N ASP A 4 -20.86 20.87 6.00
CA ASP A 4 -19.79 20.04 6.55
C ASP A 4 -19.82 18.66 5.88
N ILE A 5 -18.68 18.23 5.35
CA ILE A 5 -18.52 16.93 4.71
C ILE A 5 -18.25 15.90 5.82
N ILE A 6 -19.24 15.05 6.11
CA ILE A 6 -19.18 14.06 7.19
C ILE A 6 -18.46 12.78 6.75
N GLU A 7 -18.60 12.38 5.47
CA GLU A 7 -17.93 11.22 4.91
C GLU A 7 -17.73 11.45 3.40
N ARG A 8 -16.53 11.15 2.91
CA ARG A 8 -16.18 11.23 1.49
C ARG A 8 -15.78 9.83 1.05
N GLY A 9 -16.50 9.26 0.10
CA GLY A 9 -16.06 8.06 -0.60
C GLY A 9 -14.73 8.37 -1.29
N GLU A 10 -13.63 7.89 -0.74
CA GLU A 10 -12.35 7.90 -1.44
C GLU A 10 -12.39 6.76 -2.46
N LEU A 11 -12.16 7.09 -3.73
CA LEU A 11 -11.98 6.09 -4.78
C LEU A 11 -10.92 5.08 -4.32
N PRO A 12 -11.13 3.76 -4.52
CA PRO A 12 -10.22 2.73 -4.05
C PRO A 12 -8.78 2.90 -4.57
N GLU A 13 -8.60 3.62 -5.67
CA GLU A 13 -7.31 4.02 -6.25
C GLU A 13 -6.50 4.98 -5.35
N LYS A 14 -7.18 5.73 -4.46
CA LYS A 14 -6.54 6.62 -3.47
C LYS A 14 -6.23 5.94 -2.14
N LYS A 15 -6.52 4.63 -2.01
CA LYS A 15 -6.13 3.89 -0.80
C LYS A 15 -4.61 3.92 -0.66
N ARG A 16 -4.17 4.62 0.38
CA ARG A 16 -2.77 4.61 0.80
C ARG A 16 -2.54 3.34 1.60
N TYR A 17 -1.69 2.48 1.10
CA TYR A 17 -1.23 1.30 1.82
C TYR A 17 -0.04 1.71 2.68
N GLU A 18 -0.05 1.30 3.94
CA GLU A 18 1.08 1.51 4.84
C GLU A 18 1.87 0.21 4.96
N LEU A 19 3.19 0.29 4.73
CA LEU A 19 4.07 -0.83 4.96
C LEU A 19 5.30 -0.40 5.75
N ARG A 20 5.77 -1.34 6.58
CA ARG A 20 7.03 -1.22 7.29
C ARG A 20 8.06 -2.14 6.64
N CYS A 21 9.16 -1.59 6.17
CA CYS A 21 10.28 -2.39 5.70
C CYS A 21 10.90 -3.14 6.88
N LEU A 22 10.96 -4.48 6.82
CA LEU A 22 11.57 -5.29 7.87
C LEU A 22 13.10 -5.16 7.94
N HIS A 23 13.73 -4.67 6.86
CA HIS A 23 15.18 -4.50 6.80
C HIS A 23 15.66 -3.20 7.45
N CYS A 24 15.20 -2.04 6.96
CA CYS A 24 15.60 -0.73 7.49
C CYS A 24 14.64 -0.17 8.55
N ARG A 25 13.56 -0.90 8.87
CA ARG A 25 12.51 -0.54 9.84
C ARG A 25 11.73 0.74 9.51
N THR A 26 11.97 1.36 8.35
CA THR A 26 11.25 2.53 7.85
C THR A 26 9.78 2.18 7.60
N LYS A 27 8.87 2.99 8.15
CA LYS A 27 7.45 2.95 7.83
C LYS A 27 7.19 3.96 6.71
N PHE A 28 6.55 3.54 5.63
CA PHE A 28 6.21 4.39 4.50
C PHE A 28 4.81 4.06 3.99
N SER A 29 4.20 5.03 3.32
CA SER A 29 2.92 4.88 2.65
C SER A 29 3.10 4.96 1.14
N PHE A 30 2.29 4.20 0.40
CA PHE A 30 2.34 4.15 -1.05
C PHE A 30 0.93 3.99 -1.63
N LEU A 31 0.74 4.40 -2.87
CA LEU A 31 -0.51 4.20 -3.59
C LEU A 31 -0.51 2.83 -4.25
N ARG A 32 -1.71 2.30 -4.54
CA ARG A 32 -1.85 1.03 -5.26
C ARG A 32 -1.10 1.03 -6.60
N GLU A 33 -1.05 2.17 -7.27
CA GLU A 33 -0.39 2.39 -8.56
C GLU A 33 1.13 2.22 -8.49
N ASP A 34 1.74 2.57 -7.35
CA ASP A 34 3.19 2.46 -7.14
C ASP A 34 3.64 1.02 -6.81
N ALA A 35 2.69 0.11 -6.56
CA ALA A 35 2.97 -1.26 -6.16
C ALA A 35 2.66 -2.27 -7.27
N GLN A 36 3.60 -3.20 -7.47
CA GLN A 36 3.39 -4.35 -8.35
C GLN A 36 2.50 -5.35 -7.65
N TYR A 37 1.49 -5.84 -8.35
CA TYR A 37 0.69 -6.95 -7.86
C TYR A 37 1.51 -8.24 -7.92
N TRP A 38 1.47 -9.03 -6.86
CA TRP A 38 2.04 -10.38 -6.86
C TRP A 38 0.97 -11.37 -6.42
N SER A 39 0.93 -12.50 -7.11
CA SER A 39 0.10 -13.64 -6.73
C SER A 39 0.97 -14.86 -6.52
N SER A 40 0.72 -15.57 -5.43
CA SER A 40 1.35 -16.85 -5.11
C SER A 40 0.58 -18.00 -5.76
N VAL A 41 1.26 -19.12 -5.99
CA VAL A 41 0.65 -20.39 -6.45
C VAL A 41 -0.42 -20.91 -5.46
N ARG A 42 -0.38 -20.41 -4.21
CA ARG A 42 -1.35 -20.71 -3.15
C ARG A 42 -2.57 -19.78 -3.12
N ASN A 43 -2.79 -18.99 -4.17
CA ASN A 43 -3.90 -18.02 -4.25
C ASN A 43 -3.80 -16.90 -3.20
N GLU A 44 -2.58 -16.62 -2.72
CA GLU A 44 -2.30 -15.46 -1.88
C GLU A 44 -2.01 -14.28 -2.80
N GLU A 45 -2.83 -13.24 -2.69
CA GLU A 45 -2.71 -12.02 -3.47
C GLU A 45 -2.14 -10.90 -2.60
N GLY A 46 -1.23 -10.11 -3.16
CA GLY A 46 -0.61 -9.04 -2.42
C GLY A 46 0.02 -7.95 -3.28
N LEU A 47 0.65 -7.02 -2.58
CA LEU A 47 1.36 -5.88 -3.15
C LEU A 47 2.85 -6.00 -2.87
N LYS A 48 3.64 -5.76 -3.92
CA LYS A 48 5.09 -5.74 -3.88
C LYS A 48 5.57 -4.33 -4.20
N ILE A 49 6.33 -3.73 -3.30
CA ILE A 49 6.92 -2.41 -3.51
C ILE A 49 8.36 -2.36 -2.98
N ALA A 50 9.24 -1.66 -3.70
CA ALA A 50 10.61 -1.44 -3.25
C ALA A 50 10.64 -0.36 -2.15
N CYS A 51 11.35 -0.64 -1.06
CA CYS A 51 11.54 0.35 -0.01
C CYS A 51 12.30 1.58 -0.56
N PRO A 52 11.81 2.82 -0.38
CA PRO A 52 12.46 4.02 -0.90
C PRO A 52 13.84 4.28 -0.29
N VAL A 53 14.12 3.70 0.89
CA VAL A 53 15.38 3.91 1.62
C VAL A 53 16.42 2.85 1.26
N CYS A 54 16.08 1.57 1.37
CA CYS A 54 17.05 0.48 1.19
C CYS A 54 16.92 -0.26 -0.15
N ARG A 55 15.94 0.13 -0.99
CA ARG A 55 15.63 -0.46 -2.31
C ARG A 55 15.35 -1.97 -2.28
N ARG A 56 15.10 -2.54 -1.11
CA ARG A 56 14.71 -3.95 -0.96
C ARG A 56 13.22 -4.10 -1.19
N ASP A 57 12.86 -5.21 -1.83
CA ASP A 57 11.48 -5.61 -2.06
C ASP A 57 10.77 -5.87 -0.73
N CYS A 58 9.63 -5.22 -0.57
CA CYS A 58 8.73 -5.40 0.56
C CYS A 58 7.38 -5.92 0.04
N TYR A 59 6.78 -6.81 0.82
CA TYR A 59 5.55 -7.51 0.46
C TYR A 59 4.48 -7.20 1.49
N THR A 60 3.26 -6.95 1.03
CA THR A 60 2.07 -6.83 1.87
C THR A 60 1.06 -7.84 1.36
N ASP A 61 0.54 -8.65 2.28
CA ASP A 61 -0.58 -9.54 2.07
C ASP A 61 -1.86 -8.76 2.38
N GLY A 62 -2.88 -8.84 1.52
CA GLY A 62 -4.21 -8.27 1.78
C GLY A 62 -4.59 -7.09 0.88
N VAL A 63 -5.31 -7.40 -0.19
CA VAL A 63 -6.32 -6.52 -0.78
C VAL A 63 -7.69 -7.02 -0.31
#